data_AF-A0A851IL22-F1
#
_entry.id   AF-A0A851IL22-F1
#
_cell.length_a   1.000
_cell.length_b   1.000
_cell.length_c   1.000
_cell.angle_alpha   90.00
_cell.angle_beta   90.00
_cell.angle_gamma   90.00
#
_symmetry.space_group_name_H-M   'P 1'
#
loop_
_entity.id
_entity.type
_entity.pdbx_description
1 polymer ?
#
loop_
_entity_poly.entity_id
_entity_poly.type
_entity_poly.pdbx_seq_one_letter_code
_entity_poly.pdbx_strand_id
1 'polypeptide(L)'
;MDNNRISEQKSIAGLRANAAAFLVNLSFFTIIGGLIVPIFALILEDKNNFVRSYAKQTLAISVLLIVSGVLNFVIIVGNILYFVIFVVLVIMQIVAAVSSILEKEFKIPYIEKLINILFLH
;
A
#
# COMPACT_ATOMS: atom_id res chain seq x y z
N MET A 1 11.95 18.18 -20.37
CA MET A 1 11.56 17.20 -19.35
C MET A 1 10.05 17.18 -19.36
N ASP A 2 9.47 16.05 -19.77
CA ASP A 2 8.04 15.94 -20.03
C ASP A 2 7.30 16.06 -18.69
N ASN A 3 6.74 17.24 -18.42
CA ASN A 3 6.08 17.59 -17.17
C ASN A 3 4.63 17.08 -17.20
N ASN A 4 4.46 15.81 -17.59
CA ASN A 4 3.15 15.18 -17.75
C ASN A 4 2.61 14.81 -16.37
N ARG A 5 1.37 15.22 -16.13
CA ARG A 5 0.65 14.98 -14.88
C ARG A 5 0.56 13.48 -14.62
N ILE A 6 0.50 13.05 -13.35
CA ILE A 6 0.38 11.62 -13.01
C ILE A 6 -0.88 11.02 -13.65
N SER A 7 -1.96 11.80 -13.76
CA SER A 7 -3.20 11.37 -14.42
C SER A 7 -3.10 11.24 -15.95
N GLU A 8 -2.08 11.80 -16.59
CA GLU A 8 -1.83 11.67 -18.04
C GLU A 8 -0.98 10.42 -18.36
N GLN A 9 -0.27 9.90 -17.36
CA GLN A 9 0.52 8.69 -17.48
C GLN A 9 -0.40 7.47 -17.48
N LYS A 10 -0.38 6.68 -18.56
CA LYS A 10 -0.98 5.35 -18.58
C LYS A 10 -0.11 4.37 -17.79
N SER A 11 -0.79 3.43 -17.14
CA SER A 11 -0.25 2.41 -16.25
C SER A 11 -0.90 1.07 -16.59
N ILE A 12 -1.12 0.22 -15.58
CA ILE A 12 -1.66 -1.13 -15.68
C ILE A 12 -2.95 -1.16 -16.51
N ALA A 13 -2.96 -2.01 -17.54
CA ALA A 13 -4.10 -2.18 -18.45
C ALA A 13 -4.63 -0.87 -19.09
N GLY A 14 -3.77 0.15 -19.23
CA GLY A 14 -4.14 1.44 -19.80
C GLY A 14 -4.86 2.39 -18.84
N LEU A 15 -5.02 2.00 -17.57
CA LEU A 15 -5.54 2.86 -16.51
C LEU A 15 -4.59 4.04 -16.25
N ARG A 16 -5.14 5.19 -15.84
CA ARG A 16 -4.32 6.32 -15.40
C ARG A 16 -3.53 5.95 -14.13
N ALA A 17 -2.31 6.41 -13.99
CA ALA A 17 -1.44 6.04 -12.88
C ALA A 17 -2.04 6.38 -11.51
N ASN A 18 -2.72 7.52 -11.38
CA ASN A 18 -3.41 7.91 -10.14
C ASN A 18 -4.56 6.94 -9.78
N ALA A 19 -5.34 6.51 -10.76
CA ALA A 19 -6.41 5.54 -10.56
C ALA A 19 -5.88 4.13 -10.27
N ALA A 20 -4.79 3.71 -10.93
CA ALA A 20 -4.14 2.43 -10.64
C ALA A 20 -3.60 2.39 -9.20
N ALA A 21 -2.89 3.44 -8.78
CA ALA A 21 -2.42 3.57 -7.40
C ALA A 21 -3.56 3.61 -6.37
N PHE A 22 -4.67 4.28 -6.71
CA PHE A 22 -5.85 4.28 -5.85
C PHE A 22 -6.43 2.87 -5.66
N LEU A 23 -6.62 2.11 -6.74
CA LEU A 23 -7.12 0.73 -6.66
C LEU A 23 -6.17 -0.18 -5.88
N VAL A 24 -4.86 0.03 -6.03
CA VAL A 24 -3.85 -0.66 -5.23
C VAL A 24 -4.03 -0.35 -3.74
N ASN A 25 -4.14 0.91 -3.34
CA ASN A 25 -4.37 1.24 -1.92
C ASN A 25 -5.72 0.69 -1.40
N LEU A 26 -6.77 0.78 -2.22
CA LEU A 26 -8.11 0.33 -1.87
C LEU A 26 -8.17 -1.18 -1.61
N SER A 27 -7.32 -1.96 -2.28
CA SER A 27 -7.29 -3.41 -2.13
C SER A 27 -6.98 -3.87 -0.70
N PHE A 28 -6.30 -3.04 0.11
CA PHE A 28 -6.05 -3.29 1.52
C PHE A 28 -7.32 -3.57 2.32
N PHE A 29 -8.46 -2.96 1.96
CA PHE A 29 -9.73 -3.11 2.66
C PHE A 29 -10.52 -4.36 2.26
N THR A 30 -9.93 -5.23 1.44
CA THR A 30 -10.52 -6.51 1.02
C THR A 30 -9.79 -7.66 1.70
N ILE A 31 -10.45 -8.83 1.80
CA ILE A 31 -9.95 -9.98 2.58
C ILE A 31 -8.49 -10.33 2.25
N ILE A 32 -8.18 -10.53 0.95
CA ILE A 32 -6.83 -10.92 0.49
C ILE A 32 -6.24 -9.94 -0.54
N GLY A 33 -7.00 -8.92 -0.97
CA GLY A 33 -6.56 -8.03 -2.04
C GLY A 33 -5.38 -7.15 -1.64
N GLY A 34 -5.16 -6.89 -0.35
CA GLY A 34 -3.97 -6.19 0.16
C GLY A 34 -2.65 -6.93 -0.12
N LEU A 35 -2.71 -8.23 -0.43
CA LEU A 35 -1.55 -8.99 -0.92
C LEU A 35 -1.58 -9.13 -2.44
N ILE A 36 -2.69 -9.63 -2.97
CA ILE A 36 -2.77 -10.03 -4.38
C ILE A 36 -2.61 -8.83 -5.31
N VAL A 37 -3.40 -7.78 -5.10
CA VAL A 37 -3.42 -6.63 -6.01
C VAL A 37 -2.06 -5.92 -6.07
N PRO A 38 -1.37 -5.57 -4.96
CA PRO A 38 -0.07 -4.93 -5.05
C PRO A 38 1.02 -5.87 -5.62
N ILE A 39 0.95 -7.19 -5.41
CA ILE A 39 1.87 -8.14 -6.07
C ILE A 39 1.68 -8.07 -7.60
N PHE A 40 0.44 -8.19 -8.08
CA PHE A 40 0.17 -8.08 -9.51
C PHE A 40 0.54 -6.70 -10.05
N ALA A 41 0.29 -5.62 -9.30
CA ALA A 41 0.71 -4.29 -9.69
C ALA A 41 2.23 -4.18 -9.82
N LEU A 42 3.01 -4.79 -8.92
CA LEU A 42 4.48 -4.79 -9.00
C LEU A 42 5.04 -5.62 -10.14
N ILE A 43 4.33 -6.66 -10.57
CA ILE A 43 4.68 -7.49 -11.73
C ILE A 43 4.32 -6.77 -13.04
N LEU A 44 3.14 -6.17 -13.11
CA LEU A 44 2.60 -5.57 -14.33
C LEU A 44 3.11 -4.14 -14.58
N GLU A 45 3.47 -3.42 -13.52
CA GLU A 45 3.98 -2.04 -13.61
C GLU A 45 5.49 -2.03 -13.42
N ASP A 46 6.22 -1.84 -14.51
CA ASP A 46 7.68 -1.78 -14.57
C ASP A 46 8.23 -0.35 -14.55
N LYS A 47 7.47 0.63 -15.08
CA LYS A 47 7.98 1.99 -15.35
C LYS A 47 7.45 3.06 -14.40
N ASN A 48 6.20 2.94 -13.96
CA ASN A 48 5.56 4.00 -13.18
C ASN A 48 5.94 3.91 -11.68
N ASN A 49 6.95 4.67 -11.28
CA ASN A 49 7.42 4.70 -9.89
C ASN A 49 6.35 5.13 -8.88
N PHE A 50 5.37 5.95 -9.28
CA PHE A 50 4.27 6.38 -8.42
C PHE A 50 3.38 5.19 -8.03
N VAL A 51 2.93 4.42 -9.02
CA VAL A 51 2.11 3.22 -8.80
C VAL A 51 2.89 2.15 -8.05
N ARG A 52 4.15 1.91 -8.43
CA ARG A 52 5.01 0.93 -7.74
C ARG A 52 5.25 1.31 -6.29
N SER A 53 5.40 2.59 -5.97
CA SER A 53 5.60 3.04 -4.58
C SER A 53 4.37 2.75 -3.73
N TYR A 54 3.17 3.03 -4.22
CA TYR A 54 1.92 2.65 -3.51
C TYR A 54 1.73 1.14 -3.40
N ALA A 55 2.14 0.37 -4.42
CA ALA A 55 2.09 -1.09 -4.37
C ALA A 55 3.04 -1.68 -3.33
N LYS A 56 4.29 -1.21 -3.26
CA LYS A 56 5.25 -1.63 -2.22
C LYS A 56 4.73 -1.32 -0.82
N GLN A 57 4.19 -0.11 -0.61
CA GLN A 57 3.65 0.33 0.68
C GLN A 57 2.43 -0.48 1.11
N THR A 58 1.47 -0.67 0.21
CA THR A 58 0.26 -1.48 0.48
C THR A 58 0.61 -2.92 0.80
N LEU A 59 1.57 -3.52 0.07
CA LEU A 59 2.03 -4.88 0.37
C LEU A 59 2.69 -4.97 1.73
N ALA A 60 3.61 -4.04 2.05
CA ALA A 60 4.32 -4.02 3.32
C ALA A 60 3.37 -3.85 4.51
N ILE A 61 2.35 -2.98 4.39
CA ILE A 61 1.32 -2.81 5.42
C ILE A 61 0.49 -4.08 5.58
N SER A 62 0.09 -4.71 4.47
CA SER A 62 -0.73 -5.91 4.52
C SER A 62 0.03 -7.07 5.18
N VAL A 63 1.32 -7.21 4.89
CA VAL A 63 2.19 -8.19 5.57
C VAL A 63 2.36 -7.85 7.04
N LEU A 64 2.57 -6.57 7.40
CA LEU A 64 2.64 -6.16 8.81
C LEU A 64 1.35 -6.48 9.57
N LEU A 65 0.18 -6.25 8.96
CA LEU A 65 -1.10 -6.56 9.57
C LEU A 65 -1.24 -8.07 9.85
N ILE A 66 -0.87 -8.91 8.89
CA ILE A 66 -0.91 -10.37 9.02
C ILE A 66 0.03 -10.84 10.13
N VAL A 67 1.27 -10.35 10.15
CA VAL A 67 2.26 -10.69 11.19
C VAL A 67 1.78 -10.21 12.56
N SER A 68 1.18 -9.01 12.64
CA SER A 68 0.60 -8.49 13.88
C SER A 68 -0.57 -9.33 14.38
N GLY A 69 -1.22 -10.11 13.51
CA GLY A 69 -2.27 -11.05 13.88
C GLY A 69 -1.86 -12.04 14.96
N VAL A 70 -0.57 -12.36 15.08
CA VAL A 70 -0.01 -13.22 16.14
C VAL A 70 -0.19 -12.63 17.54
N LEU A 71 -0.35 -11.31 17.66
CA LEU A 71 -0.62 -10.69 18.97
C LEU A 71 -1.93 -11.15 19.59
N ASN A 72 -2.91 -11.56 18.79
CA ASN A 72 -4.22 -12.01 19.29
C ASN A 72 -4.16 -13.30 20.13
N PHE A 73 -3.04 -14.03 20.16
CA PHE A 73 -2.82 -15.17 21.07
C PHE A 73 -2.78 -14.75 22.55
N VAL A 74 -2.45 -13.49 22.87
CA VAL A 74 -2.45 -12.96 24.23
C VAL A 74 -3.81 -12.31 24.53
N ILE A 75 -4.62 -12.97 25.35
CA ILE A 75 -6.06 -12.75 25.52
C ILE A 75 -6.48 -11.28 25.71
N ILE A 76 -5.69 -10.46 26.41
CA ILE A 76 -6.07 -9.05 26.69
C ILE A 76 -5.08 -8.07 26.05
N VAL A 77 -3.82 -8.09 26.49
CA VAL A 77 -2.81 -7.09 26.07
C VAL A 77 -2.54 -7.18 24.56
N GLY A 78 -2.47 -8.40 24.02
CA GLY A 78 -2.19 -8.60 22.61
C GLY A 78 -3.33 -8.15 21.70
N ASN A 79 -4.58 -8.41 22.06
CA ASN A 79 -5.75 -7.93 21.33
C ASN A 79 -5.84 -6.38 21.32
N ILE A 80 -5.56 -5.73 22.45
CA ILE A 80 -5.54 -4.25 22.52
C ILE A 80 -4.44 -3.69 21.62
N LEU A 81 -3.22 -4.24 21.69
CA LEU A 81 -2.11 -3.80 20.86
C LEU A 81 -2.38 -4.04 19.37
N TYR A 82 -2.92 -5.20 19.01
CA TYR A 82 -3.35 -5.50 17.65
C TYR A 82 -4.38 -4.50 17.13
N PHE A 83 -5.38 -4.16 17.95
CA PHE A 83 -6.40 -3.18 17.58
C PHE A 83 -5.81 -1.79 17.32
N VAL A 84 -4.89 -1.33 18.17
CA VAL A 84 -4.18 -0.06 17.96
C VAL A 84 -3.39 -0.07 16.66
N ILE A 85 -2.64 -1.14 16.39
CA ILE A 85 -1.90 -1.31 15.14
C ILE A 85 -2.86 -1.26 13.94
N PHE A 86 -3.95 -2.03 13.99
CA PHE A 86 -4.95 -2.08 12.93
C PHE A 86 -5.53 -0.69 12.62
N VAL A 87 -5.93 0.07 13.65
CA VAL A 87 -6.47 1.43 13.48
C VAL A 87 -5.44 2.36 12.83
N VAL A 88 -4.18 2.33 13.27
CA VAL A 88 -3.12 3.15 12.68
C VAL A 88 -2.90 2.80 11.21
N LEU A 89 -2.83 1.51 10.87
CA LEU A 89 -2.65 1.06 9.49
C LEU A 89 -3.83 1.43 8.58
N VAL A 90 -5.07 1.32 9.07
CA VAL A 90 -6.27 1.76 8.37
C VAL A 90 -6.21 3.26 8.05
N ILE A 91 -5.86 4.10 9.03
CA ILE A 91 -5.73 5.55 8.82
C ILE A 91 -4.69 5.85 7.75
N MET A 92 -3.51 5.20 7.82
CA MET A 92 -2.46 5.37 6.82
C MET A 92 -2.93 4.99 5.40
N GLN A 93 -3.68 3.90 5.27
CA GLN A 93 -4.19 3.45 3.97
C GLN A 93 -5.29 4.35 3.41
N ILE A 94 -6.13 4.95 4.27
CA ILE A 94 -7.09 5.98 3.83
C ILE A 94 -6.33 7.20 3.28
N VAL A 95 -5.31 7.68 4.01
CA VAL A 95 -4.50 8.84 3.57
C VAL A 95 -3.77 8.53 2.27
N ALA A 96 -3.19 7.33 2.13
CA ALA A 96 -2.52 6.88 0.92
C ALA A 96 -3.49 6.82 -0.28
N ALA A 97 -4.69 6.26 -0.09
CA ALA A 97 -5.71 6.19 -1.12
C ALA A 97 -6.14 7.60 -1.60
N VAL A 98 -6.46 8.50 -0.68
CA VAL A 98 -6.83 9.89 -1.03
C VAL A 98 -5.67 10.62 -1.72
N SER A 99 -4.45 10.48 -1.20
CA SER A 99 -3.26 11.12 -1.78
C SER A 99 -3.00 10.64 -3.21
N SER A 100 -3.21 9.34 -3.48
CA SER A 100 -3.02 8.79 -4.82
C SER A 100 -3.97 9.39 -5.86
N ILE A 101 -5.24 9.62 -5.50
CA ILE A 101 -6.21 10.32 -6.38
C ILE A 101 -5.77 11.75 -6.65
N LEU A 102 -5.27 12.45 -5.62
CA LEU A 102 -4.79 13.82 -5.70
C LEU A 102 -3.42 13.96 -6.40
N GLU A 103 -2.90 12.88 -6.99
CA GLU A 103 -1.60 12.84 -7.68
C GLU A 103 -0.41 13.19 -6.75
N LYS A 104 -0.57 13.01 -5.43
CA LYS A 104 0.46 13.26 -4.43
C LYS A 104 1.15 11.95 -4.05
N GLU A 105 2.47 11.96 -4.01
CA GLU A 105 3.22 10.86 -3.39
C GLU A 105 3.13 10.99 -1.87
N PHE A 106 2.46 10.03 -1.24
CA PHE A 106 2.46 9.90 0.21
C PHE A 106 3.37 8.74 0.61
N LYS A 107 4.39 9.05 1.41
CA LYS A 107 5.26 8.06 2.03
C LYS A 107 4.76 7.81 3.44
N ILE A 108 4.27 6.60 3.67
CA ILE A 108 3.80 6.14 4.97
C ILE A 108 5.02 6.09 5.90
N PRO A 109 5.00 6.80 7.03
CA PRO A 109 6.15 6.87 7.91
C PRO A 109 6.45 5.49 8.51
N TYR A 110 7.74 5.23 8.73
CA TYR A 110 8.27 3.98 9.31
C TYR A 110 8.06 2.69 8.49
N ILE A 111 7.33 2.72 7.37
CA ILE A 111 7.13 1.55 6.50
C ILE A 111 8.36 1.20 5.67
N GLU A 112 9.27 2.15 5.48
CA GLU A 112 10.46 1.99 4.63
C GLU A 112 11.35 0.82 5.09
N LYS A 113 11.48 0.62 6.40
CA LYS A 113 12.19 -0.54 6.96
C LYS A 113 11.55 -1.86 6.55
N LEU A 114 10.21 -1.95 6.55
CA LEU A 114 9.50 -3.14 6.12
C LEU A 114 9.65 -3.36 4.62
N ILE A 115 9.55 -2.30 3.82
CA ILE A 115 9.80 -2.37 2.37
C ILE A 115 11.20 -2.90 2.08
N ASN A 116 12.23 -2.42 2.78
CA ASN A 116 13.60 -2.89 2.57
C ASN A 116 13.78 -4.38 2.89
N ILE A 117 13.10 -4.88 3.94
CA ILE A 117 13.10 -6.31 4.29
C ILE A 117 12.38 -7.13 3.20
N LEU A 118 11.20 -6.69 2.75
CA LEU A 118 10.39 -7.41 1.78
C LEU A 118 11.02 -7.46 0.38
N PHE A 119 11.72 -6.40 -0.02
CA PHE A 119 12.19 -6.23 -1.39
C PHE A 119 13.70 -6.36 -1.56
N LEU A 120 14.46 -6.68 -0.50
CA LEU A 120 15.91 -6.98 -0.51
C LEU A 120 16.67 -6.11 -1.55
N HIS A 121 16.96 -4.86 -1.19
CA HIS A 121 17.83 -3.98 -1.99
C HIS A 121 19.18 -3.82 -1.31
#